data_AF-A0AAE2VBP4-F1
#
_entry.id   AF-A0AAE2VBP4-F1
#
_cell.length_a   1.000
_cell.length_b   1.000
_cell.length_c   1.000
_cell.angle_alpha   90.00
_cell.angle_beta   90.00
_cell.angle_gamma   90.00
#
_symmetry.space_group_name_H-M   'P 1'
#
loop_
_entity.id
_entity.type
_entity.pdbx_description
1 polymer ?
#
loop_
_entity_poly.entity_id
_entity_poly.type
_entity_poly.pdbx_seq_one_letter_code
_entity_poly.pdbx_strand_id
1 'polypeptide(L)'
;MQIESPPADRQVVTRKQEEEWAAKHSRITRILGWCLIVGFVFTLVSAFFTDHLQIDILMLAGGCAILNGSQAWLRFFTFMSSTSVIGQINEVLSPLIRNEPLEISRQWVDYHDLEFWQWAVLPIGLYLALATLCITTLRSRQLVFWTKICKRWVAGFVVVVAVIWSIVVISSLSTDQEKAMIQQAAPSLEVVEDYARAHGAVSVGGALLTFSEKMEADPLIRHVSLSSSPNGSMTLFKRHKLNYYSSEADYQKFIKSPTGEWILIKVDFEQP
;
A
#
# COMPACT_ATOMS: atom_id res chain seq x y z
N MET A 1 -24.80 15.48 -53.59
CA MET A 1 -24.44 14.60 -52.45
C MET A 1 -23.35 13.67 -52.91
N GLN A 2 -22.10 14.00 -52.60
CA GLN A 2 -20.97 13.11 -52.84
C GLN A 2 -20.99 12.04 -51.73
N ILE A 3 -21.07 10.79 -52.15
CA ILE A 3 -20.90 9.63 -51.29
C ILE A 3 -19.43 9.63 -50.91
N GLU A 4 -19.14 9.93 -49.64
CA GLU A 4 -17.81 9.79 -49.07
C GLU A 4 -17.30 8.37 -49.34
N SER A 5 -16.07 8.33 -49.85
CA SER A 5 -15.35 7.09 -50.14
C SER A 5 -15.21 6.26 -48.86
N PRO A 6 -15.23 4.92 -48.95
CA PRO A 6 -15.01 4.06 -47.80
C PRO A 6 -13.63 4.36 -47.18
N PRO A 7 -13.47 4.23 -45.85
CA PRO A 7 -12.22 4.54 -45.18
C PRO A 7 -11.10 3.69 -45.77
N ALA A 8 -10.01 4.36 -46.13
CA ALA A 8 -8.79 3.75 -46.65
C ALA A 8 -8.47 2.45 -45.90
N ASP A 9 -8.32 1.38 -46.68
CA ASP A 9 -7.81 0.10 -46.23
C ASP A 9 -6.71 0.31 -45.20
N ARG A 10 -6.93 -0.20 -43.98
CA ARG A 10 -5.86 -0.39 -43.01
C ARG A 10 -4.86 -1.33 -43.67
N GLN A 11 -3.84 -0.79 -44.33
CA GLN A 11 -2.64 -1.54 -44.63
C GLN A 11 -2.24 -2.22 -43.33
N VAL A 12 -2.12 -3.54 -43.35
CA VAL A 12 -1.64 -4.31 -42.21
C VAL A 12 -0.18 -3.93 -42.03
N VAL A 13 0.09 -2.84 -41.32
CA VAL A 13 1.43 -2.38 -40.99
C VAL A 13 2.05 -3.49 -40.16
N THR A 14 3.12 -4.08 -40.67
CA THR A 14 3.83 -5.12 -39.91
C THR A 14 4.34 -4.51 -38.61
N ARG A 15 4.38 -5.28 -37.52
CA ARG A 15 4.80 -4.81 -36.19
C ARG A 15 6.10 -4.00 -36.24
N LYS A 16 7.08 -4.45 -37.02
CA LYS A 16 8.39 -3.80 -37.18
C LYS A 16 8.29 -2.42 -37.84
N GLN A 17 7.47 -2.28 -38.88
CA GLN A 17 7.25 -0.99 -39.55
C GLN A 17 6.58 0.03 -38.62
N GLU A 18 5.65 -0.41 -37.77
CA GLU A 18 5.04 0.47 -36.77
C GLU A 18 6.04 0.90 -35.69
N GLU A 19 6.87 -0.03 -35.19
CA GLU A 19 7.88 0.28 -34.17
C GLU A 19 8.91 1.28 -34.72
N GLU A 20 9.39 1.09 -35.95
CA GLU A 20 10.31 2.02 -36.62
C GLU A 20 9.68 3.40 -36.88
N TRP A 21 8.41 3.42 -37.29
CA TRP A 21 7.68 4.67 -37.46
C TRP A 21 7.53 5.41 -36.13
N ALA A 22 7.14 4.70 -35.06
CA ALA A 22 6.93 5.27 -33.74
C ALA A 22 8.21 5.87 -33.15
N ALA A 23 9.35 5.18 -33.30
CA ALA A 23 10.65 5.69 -32.85
C ALA A 23 11.01 7.04 -33.52
N LYS A 24 10.67 7.17 -34.82
CA LYS A 24 11.01 8.35 -35.63
C LYS A 24 9.99 9.49 -35.53
N HIS A 25 8.71 9.22 -35.33
CA HIS A 25 7.66 10.23 -35.50
C HIS A 25 6.78 10.45 -34.26
N SER A 26 6.70 9.51 -33.31
CA SER A 26 5.81 9.66 -32.16
C SER A 26 6.44 10.52 -31.05
N ARG A 27 6.01 11.79 -30.95
CA ARG A 27 6.44 12.70 -29.88
C ARG A 27 6.04 12.20 -28.49
N ILE A 28 4.84 11.65 -28.34
CA ILE A 28 4.33 11.16 -27.04
C ILE A 28 5.16 9.95 -26.56
N THR A 29 5.53 9.04 -27.47
CA THR A 29 6.44 7.92 -27.16
C THR A 29 7.79 8.42 -26.66
N ARG A 30 8.33 9.49 -27.25
CA ARG A 30 9.59 10.09 -26.80
C ARG A 30 9.48 10.70 -25.42
N ILE A 31 8.40 11.45 -25.16
CA ILE A 31 8.15 12.03 -23.84
C ILE A 31 8.07 10.91 -22.80
N LEU A 32 7.26 9.88 -23.02
CA LEU A 32 7.15 8.74 -22.11
C LEU A 32 8.49 8.05 -21.87
N GLY A 33 9.24 7.74 -22.94
CA GLY A 33 10.54 7.08 -22.83
C GLY A 33 11.54 7.90 -22.01
N TRP A 34 11.61 9.22 -22.24
CA TRP A 34 12.45 10.11 -21.44
C TRP A 34 11.96 10.27 -20.00
N CYS A 35 10.65 10.33 -19.75
CA CYS A 35 10.11 10.35 -18.39
C CYS A 35 10.56 9.13 -17.57
N LEU A 36 10.58 7.94 -18.17
CA LEU A 36 11.04 6.72 -17.49
C LEU A 36 12.55 6.77 -17.21
N ILE A 37 13.36 7.24 -18.17
CA ILE A 37 14.82 7.39 -18.00
C ILE A 37 15.13 8.43 -16.92
N VAL A 38 14.46 9.58 -16.95
CA VAL A 38 14.64 10.65 -15.96
C VAL A 38 14.18 10.18 -14.57
N GLY A 39 13.07 9.43 -14.49
CA GLY A 39 12.64 8.79 -13.25
C GLY A 39 13.72 7.88 -12.66
N PHE A 40 14.37 7.06 -13.49
CA PHE A 40 15.53 6.25 -13.07
C PHE A 40 16.70 7.10 -12.57
N VAL A 41 17.01 8.21 -13.24
CA VAL A 41 18.08 9.11 -12.78
C VAL A 41 17.72 9.72 -11.42
N PHE A 42 16.47 10.10 -11.20
CA PHE A 42 16.03 10.59 -9.89
C PHE A 42 16.10 9.53 -8.79
N THR A 43 15.71 8.28 -9.06
CA THR A 43 15.85 7.20 -8.07
C THR A 43 17.32 6.90 -7.78
N LEU A 44 18.19 6.93 -8.80
CA LEU A 44 19.63 6.80 -8.62
C LEU A 44 20.22 7.91 -7.76
N VAL A 45 19.84 9.18 -8.04
CA VAL A 45 20.28 10.34 -7.23
C VAL A 45 19.75 10.21 -5.79
N SER A 46 18.49 9.87 -5.61
CA SER A 46 17.88 9.66 -4.29
C SER A 46 18.61 8.57 -3.49
N ALA A 47 19.01 7.49 -4.16
CA ALA A 47 19.76 6.40 -3.54
C ALA A 47 21.18 6.78 -3.09
N PHE A 48 21.76 7.87 -3.60
CA PHE A 48 23.01 8.41 -3.05
C PHE A 48 22.80 9.20 -1.75
N PHE A 49 21.58 9.72 -1.52
CA PHE A 49 21.23 10.51 -0.34
C PHE A 49 20.47 9.71 0.72
N THR A 50 20.11 8.47 0.42
CA THR A 50 19.34 7.58 1.32
C THR A 50 20.07 6.26 1.48
N ASP A 51 19.99 5.65 2.67
CA ASP A 51 20.59 4.33 2.96
C ASP A 51 19.83 3.16 2.29
N HIS A 52 18.91 3.45 1.37
CA HIS A 52 18.05 2.49 0.70
C HIS A 52 18.30 2.50 -0.81
N LEU A 53 19.19 1.63 -1.27
CA LEU A 53 19.50 1.44 -2.69
C LEU A 53 18.39 0.63 -3.38
N GLN A 54 17.35 1.31 -3.89
CA GLN A 54 16.37 0.72 -4.81
C GLN A 54 16.65 1.19 -6.24
N ILE A 55 17.53 0.48 -6.95
CA ILE A 55 17.82 0.76 -8.36
C ILE A 55 16.77 0.06 -9.23
N ASP A 56 15.88 0.84 -9.84
CA ASP A 56 14.88 0.31 -10.76
C ASP A 56 15.38 0.26 -12.21
N ILE A 57 16.25 -0.73 -12.51
CA ILE A 57 16.82 -0.96 -13.86
C ILE A 57 15.71 -1.13 -14.91
N LEU A 58 14.51 -1.58 -14.51
CA LEU A 58 13.39 -1.79 -15.39
C LEU A 58 12.92 -0.48 -16.02
N MET A 59 12.94 0.64 -15.28
CA MET A 59 12.60 1.97 -15.80
C MET A 59 13.57 2.41 -16.91
N LEU A 60 14.88 2.19 -16.72
CA LEU A 60 15.89 2.52 -17.72
C LEU A 60 15.74 1.66 -18.98
N ALA A 61 15.69 0.33 -18.81
CA ALA A 61 15.55 -0.61 -19.93
C ALA A 61 14.23 -0.38 -20.69
N GLY A 62 13.16 -0.15 -19.94
CA GLY A 62 11.84 0.19 -20.44
C GLY A 62 11.79 1.48 -21.23
N GLY A 63 12.36 2.55 -20.66
CA GLY A 63 12.48 3.85 -21.30
C GLY A 63 13.22 3.76 -22.64
N CYS A 64 14.39 3.13 -22.65
CA CYS A 64 15.17 2.89 -23.88
C CYS A 64 14.39 2.08 -24.91
N ALA A 65 13.71 1.01 -24.49
CA ALA A 65 12.93 0.18 -25.39
C ALA A 65 11.70 0.90 -25.97
N ILE A 66 11.03 1.74 -25.17
CA ILE A 66 9.91 2.58 -25.62
C ILE A 66 10.40 3.66 -26.59
N LEU A 67 11.56 4.29 -26.35
CA LEU A 67 12.17 5.22 -27.30
C LEU A 67 12.47 4.57 -28.65
N ASN A 68 12.85 3.28 -28.64
CA ASN A 68 13.00 2.47 -29.85
C ASN A 68 11.67 1.99 -30.44
N GLY A 69 10.54 2.51 -29.95
CA GLY A 69 9.21 2.22 -30.46
C GLY A 69 8.61 0.91 -29.97
N SER A 70 9.24 0.17 -29.04
CA SER A 70 8.78 -1.17 -28.66
C SER A 70 7.32 -1.21 -28.19
N GLN A 71 6.49 -2.00 -28.87
CA GLN A 71 5.09 -2.15 -28.45
C GLN A 71 4.94 -3.03 -27.20
N ALA A 72 5.83 -4.00 -27.02
CA ALA A 72 5.77 -4.95 -25.90
C ALA A 72 6.03 -4.22 -24.58
N TRP A 73 7.08 -3.39 -24.54
CA TRP A 73 7.43 -2.58 -23.37
C TRP A 73 6.37 -1.53 -23.06
N LEU A 74 5.78 -0.89 -24.07
CA LEU A 74 4.68 0.05 -23.85
C LEU A 74 3.46 -0.62 -23.19
N ARG A 75 3.07 -1.80 -23.66
CA ARG A 75 1.98 -2.58 -23.04
C ARG A 75 2.34 -3.02 -21.62
N PHE A 76 3.57 -3.46 -21.42
CA PHE A 76 4.06 -3.87 -20.10
C PHE A 76 4.02 -2.71 -19.10
N PHE A 77 4.56 -1.54 -19.45
CA PHE A 77 4.51 -0.35 -18.58
C PHE A 77 3.09 0.15 -18.36
N THR A 78 2.21 0.08 -19.37
CA THR A 78 0.80 0.41 -19.17
C THR A 78 0.16 -0.50 -18.12
N PHE A 79 0.43 -1.80 -18.19
CA PHE A 79 -0.06 -2.76 -17.20
C PHE A 79 0.50 -2.45 -15.81
N MET A 80 1.83 -2.37 -15.68
CA MET A 80 2.51 -2.10 -14.39
C MET A 80 2.06 -0.79 -13.75
N SER A 81 2.07 0.33 -14.49
CA SER A 81 1.63 1.63 -13.97
C SER A 81 0.17 1.59 -13.52
N SER A 82 -0.72 0.95 -14.27
CA SER A 82 -2.15 0.86 -13.89
C SER A 82 -2.35 0.02 -12.64
N THR A 83 -1.65 -1.12 -12.51
CA THR A 83 -1.71 -1.96 -11.31
C THR A 83 -1.10 -1.26 -10.09
N SER A 84 0.00 -0.52 -10.28
CA SER A 84 0.62 0.27 -9.20
C SER A 84 -0.30 1.38 -8.70
N VAL A 85 -1.01 2.08 -9.58
CA VAL A 85 -2.02 3.08 -9.18
C VAL A 85 -3.10 2.44 -8.30
N ILE A 86 -3.64 1.29 -8.71
CA ILE A 86 -4.69 0.60 -7.93
C ILE A 86 -4.14 0.16 -6.57
N GLY A 87 -2.92 -0.38 -6.52
CA GLY A 87 -2.26 -0.78 -5.27
C GLY A 87 -2.09 0.39 -4.31
N GLN A 88 -1.53 1.50 -4.79
CA GLN A 88 -1.31 2.72 -4.01
C GLN A 88 -2.63 3.35 -3.52
N ILE A 89 -3.67 3.37 -4.36
CA ILE A 89 -5.00 3.82 -3.94
C ILE A 89 -5.53 2.94 -2.81
N ASN A 90 -5.42 1.60 -2.92
CA ASN A 90 -5.89 0.69 -1.88
C ASN A 90 -5.11 0.85 -0.57
N GLU A 91 -3.80 1.09 -0.64
CA GLU A 91 -2.93 1.32 0.52
C GLU A 91 -3.35 2.55 1.32
N VAL A 92 -3.76 3.62 0.63
CA VAL A 92 -4.26 4.85 1.29
C VAL A 92 -5.74 4.75 1.67
N LEU A 93 -6.55 4.12 0.83
CA LEU A 93 -8.00 4.07 1.02
C LEU A 93 -8.42 3.13 2.16
N SER A 94 -7.70 2.03 2.38
CA SER A 94 -8.04 1.07 3.45
C SER A 94 -7.95 1.70 4.86
N PRO A 95 -6.84 2.35 5.26
CA PRO A 95 -6.76 3.06 6.53
C PRO A 95 -7.78 4.21 6.63
N LEU A 96 -8.01 4.93 5.53
CA LEU A 96 -8.99 6.03 5.49
C LEU A 96 -10.42 5.55 5.78
N ILE A 97 -10.84 4.42 5.19
CA ILE A 97 -12.17 3.83 5.45
C ILE A 97 -12.28 3.34 6.90
N ARG A 98 -11.19 2.82 7.47
CA ARG A 98 -11.13 2.35 8.87
C ARG A 98 -10.95 3.48 9.88
N ASN A 99 -10.74 4.71 9.42
CA ASN A 99 -10.39 5.86 10.26
C ASN A 99 -9.15 5.58 11.14
N GLU A 100 -8.13 4.97 10.54
CA GLU A 100 -6.84 4.61 11.13
C GLU A 100 -5.73 5.49 10.54
N PRO A 101 -4.63 5.73 11.26
CA PRO A 101 -3.49 6.45 10.71
C PRO A 101 -2.80 5.62 9.62
N LEU A 102 -2.21 6.31 8.65
CA LEU A 102 -1.35 5.67 7.66
C LEU A 102 0.08 5.63 8.20
N GLU A 103 0.72 4.46 8.15
CA GLU A 103 2.14 4.33 8.48
C GLU A 103 3.02 4.71 7.28
N ILE A 104 3.78 5.81 7.40
CA ILE A 104 4.72 6.28 6.40
C ILE A 104 6.09 6.44 7.05
N SER A 105 7.12 5.80 6.52
CA SER A 105 8.51 5.93 7.02
C SER A 105 8.66 5.76 8.54
N ARG A 106 7.90 4.82 9.13
CA ARG A 106 7.85 4.56 10.58
C ARG A 106 7.24 5.70 11.43
N GLN A 107 6.39 6.52 10.83
CA GLN A 107 5.54 7.49 11.52
C GLN A 107 4.08 7.23 11.17
N TRP A 108 3.19 7.50 12.13
CA TRP A 108 1.75 7.48 11.88
C TRP A 108 1.28 8.87 11.50
N VAL A 109 0.67 8.98 10.32
CA VAL A 109 0.25 10.25 9.75
C VAL A 109 -1.26 10.27 9.64
N ASP A 110 -1.87 11.37 10.08
CA ASP A 110 -3.31 11.58 9.98
C ASP A 110 -3.67 12.15 8.60
N TYR A 111 -4.86 11.84 8.09
CA TYR A 111 -5.33 12.37 6.80
C TYR A 111 -5.59 13.88 6.81
N HIS A 112 -5.67 14.49 8.00
CA HIS A 112 -5.72 15.94 8.16
C HIS A 112 -4.34 16.63 8.05
N ASP A 113 -3.25 15.87 8.17
CA ASP A 113 -1.90 16.44 8.15
C ASP A 113 -1.45 16.74 6.72
N LEU A 114 -0.72 17.84 6.52
CA LEU A 114 -0.15 18.19 5.22
C LEU A 114 0.79 17.08 4.71
N GLU A 115 1.50 16.45 5.63
CA GLU A 115 2.43 15.35 5.35
C GLU A 115 1.72 14.15 4.71
N PHE A 116 0.47 13.86 5.07
CA PHE A 116 -0.30 12.80 4.43
C PHE A 116 -0.52 13.08 2.95
N TRP A 117 -0.91 14.31 2.60
CA TRP A 117 -1.13 14.68 1.20
C TRP A 117 0.18 14.66 0.41
N GLN A 118 1.28 15.08 1.01
CA GLN A 118 2.59 15.10 0.38
C GLN A 118 3.17 13.69 0.19
N TRP A 119 3.06 12.80 1.18
CA TRP A 119 3.75 11.51 1.16
C TRP A 119 2.87 10.34 0.71
N ALA A 120 1.55 10.40 0.93
CA ALA A 120 0.63 9.34 0.53
C ALA A 120 -0.07 9.64 -0.81
N VAL A 121 -0.56 10.88 -0.98
CA VAL A 121 -1.39 11.23 -2.14
C VAL A 121 -0.57 11.68 -3.35
N LEU A 122 0.51 12.42 -3.15
CA LEU A 122 1.37 12.87 -4.26
C LEU A 122 1.93 11.70 -5.09
N PRO A 123 2.44 10.60 -4.51
CA PRO A 123 2.88 9.44 -5.29
C PRO A 123 1.78 8.84 -6.15
N ILE A 124 0.53 8.76 -5.63
CA ILE A 124 -0.63 8.30 -6.41
C ILE A 124 -0.81 9.19 -7.65
N GLY A 125 -0.74 10.52 -7.47
CA GLY A 125 -0.83 11.47 -8.58
C GLY A 125 0.26 11.27 -9.64
N LEU A 126 1.50 11.01 -9.22
CA LEU A 126 2.61 10.72 -10.14
C LEU A 126 2.41 9.41 -10.91
N TYR A 127 2.02 8.34 -10.24
CA TYR A 127 1.71 7.07 -10.91
C TYR A 127 0.50 7.18 -11.85
N LEU A 128 -0.51 7.96 -11.46
CA LEU A 128 -1.68 8.23 -12.29
C LEU A 128 -1.28 8.97 -13.57
N ALA A 129 -0.47 10.03 -13.44
CA ALA A 129 0.06 10.77 -14.60
C ALA A 129 0.85 9.86 -15.54
N LEU A 130 1.70 8.98 -14.99
CA LEU A 130 2.44 7.99 -15.78
C LEU A 130 1.51 6.99 -16.48
N ALA A 131 0.50 6.45 -15.78
CA ALA A 131 -0.48 5.54 -16.36
C ALA A 131 -1.28 6.23 -17.48
N THR A 132 -1.71 7.48 -17.28
CA THR A 132 -2.38 8.28 -18.31
C THR A 132 -1.48 8.52 -19.51
N LEU A 133 -0.19 8.80 -19.32
CA LEU A 133 0.77 8.98 -20.40
C LEU A 133 0.97 7.68 -21.19
N CYS A 134 1.07 6.53 -20.51
CA CYS A 134 1.12 5.20 -21.12
C CYS A 134 -0.14 4.91 -21.96
N ILE A 135 -1.34 5.12 -21.40
CA ILE A 135 -2.61 4.90 -22.08
C ILE A 135 -2.75 5.83 -23.28
N THR A 136 -2.42 7.12 -23.13
CA THR A 136 -2.44 8.10 -24.22
C THR A 136 -1.46 7.71 -25.32
N THR A 137 -0.28 7.20 -24.97
CA THR A 137 0.70 6.70 -25.94
C THR A 137 0.15 5.49 -26.72
N LEU A 138 -0.45 4.51 -26.03
CA LEU A 138 -1.11 3.37 -26.68
C LEU A 138 -2.23 3.81 -27.64
N ARG A 139 -3.08 4.74 -27.20
CA ARG A 139 -4.19 5.27 -27.99
C ARG A 139 -3.69 6.05 -29.20
N SER A 140 -2.69 6.91 -29.03
CA SER A 140 -2.10 7.69 -30.13
C SER A 140 -1.51 6.81 -31.22
N ARG A 141 -0.91 5.67 -30.84
CA ARG A 141 -0.37 4.65 -31.76
C ARG A 141 -1.41 3.64 -32.23
N GLN A 142 -2.68 3.80 -31.83
CA GLN A 142 -3.79 2.89 -32.12
C GLN A 142 -3.49 1.41 -31.78
N LEU A 143 -2.66 1.19 -30.75
CA LEU A 143 -2.24 -0.16 -30.37
C LEU A 143 -3.33 -0.81 -29.51
N VAL A 144 -3.71 -2.03 -29.89
CA VAL A 144 -4.58 -2.87 -29.06
C VAL A 144 -3.80 -3.32 -27.82
N PHE A 145 -4.28 -2.97 -26.64
CA PHE A 145 -3.72 -3.43 -25.37
C PHE A 145 -3.99 -4.92 -25.13
N TRP A 146 -5.23 -5.37 -25.38
CA TRP A 146 -5.74 -6.69 -25.02
C TRP A 146 -5.24 -7.84 -25.93
N THR A 147 -3.93 -8.06 -25.93
CA THR A 147 -3.26 -9.13 -26.69
C THR A 147 -3.26 -10.45 -25.92
N LYS A 148 -2.98 -11.58 -26.61
CA LYS A 148 -2.81 -12.90 -25.97
C LYS A 148 -1.76 -12.88 -24.84
N ILE A 149 -0.71 -12.07 -25.00
CA ILE A 149 0.36 -11.92 -24.01
C ILE A 149 -0.15 -11.14 -22.79
N CYS A 150 -0.81 -9.99 -22.98
CA CYS A 150 -1.41 -9.24 -21.88
C CYS A 150 -2.41 -10.08 -21.07
N LYS A 151 -3.23 -10.90 -21.74
CA LYS A 151 -4.14 -11.83 -21.04
C LYS A 151 -3.40 -12.79 -20.10
N ARG A 152 -2.22 -13.28 -20.49
CA ARG A 152 -1.37 -14.13 -19.64
C ARG A 152 -0.80 -13.36 -18.45
N TRP A 153 -0.37 -12.11 -18.66
CA TRP A 153 0.10 -11.26 -17.56
C TRP A 153 -1.00 -11.00 -16.53
N VAL A 154 -2.20 -10.64 -17.00
CA VAL A 154 -3.36 -10.42 -16.12
C VAL A 154 -3.73 -11.72 -15.39
N ALA A 155 -3.81 -12.85 -16.10
CA ALA A 155 -4.11 -14.14 -15.46
C ALA A 155 -3.06 -14.51 -14.40
N GLY A 156 -1.77 -14.36 -14.71
CA GLY A 156 -0.69 -14.60 -13.74
C GLY A 156 -0.78 -13.67 -12.53
N PHE A 157 -1.04 -12.38 -12.75
CA PHE A 157 -1.23 -11.40 -11.67
C PHE A 157 -2.43 -11.75 -10.78
N VAL A 158 -3.57 -12.11 -11.36
CA VAL A 158 -4.75 -12.53 -10.59
C VAL A 158 -4.44 -13.77 -9.75
N VAL A 159 -3.71 -14.75 -10.29
CA VAL A 159 -3.29 -15.94 -9.52
C VAL A 159 -2.37 -15.54 -8.36
N VAL A 160 -1.37 -14.68 -8.60
CA VAL A 160 -0.46 -14.22 -7.53
C VAL A 160 -1.23 -13.47 -6.44
N VAL A 161 -2.08 -12.52 -6.82
CA VAL A 161 -2.91 -11.77 -5.86
C VAL A 161 -3.82 -12.69 -5.10
N ALA A 162 -4.47 -13.66 -5.76
CA ALA A 162 -5.34 -14.64 -5.11
C ALA A 162 -4.56 -15.51 -4.11
N VAL A 163 -3.35 -15.96 -4.44
CA VAL A 163 -2.50 -16.74 -3.53
C VAL A 163 -2.09 -15.91 -2.32
N ILE A 164 -1.63 -14.67 -2.52
CA ILE A 164 -1.28 -13.76 -1.42
C ILE A 164 -2.50 -13.51 -0.54
N TRP A 165 -3.67 -13.22 -1.14
CA TRP A 165 -4.91 -13.06 -0.41
C TRP A 165 -5.33 -14.32 0.34
N SER A 166 -5.16 -15.51 -0.24
CA SER A 166 -5.45 -16.76 0.46
C SER A 166 -4.55 -16.94 1.68
N ILE A 167 -3.25 -16.63 1.58
CA ILE A 167 -2.33 -16.67 2.72
C ILE A 167 -2.78 -15.67 3.80
N VAL A 168 -3.04 -14.42 3.41
CA VAL A 168 -3.48 -13.36 4.34
C VAL A 168 -4.83 -13.69 4.98
N VAL A 169 -5.79 -14.21 4.22
CA VAL A 169 -7.11 -14.61 4.75
C VAL A 169 -6.98 -15.83 5.64
N ILE A 170 -6.11 -16.80 5.33
CA ILE A 170 -5.87 -17.94 6.21
C ILE A 170 -5.19 -17.49 7.51
N SER A 171 -4.27 -16.52 7.46
CA SER A 171 -3.66 -15.95 8.67
C SER A 171 -4.59 -15.01 9.44
N SER A 172 -5.50 -14.31 8.74
CA SER A 172 -6.43 -13.31 9.30
C SER A 172 -7.84 -13.86 9.55
N LEU A 173 -8.10 -15.14 9.27
CA LEU A 173 -9.31 -15.81 9.71
C LEU A 173 -9.21 -15.95 11.21
N SER A 174 -9.59 -14.87 11.90
CA SER A 174 -9.83 -14.85 13.32
C SER A 174 -10.75 -16.03 13.59
N THR A 175 -10.24 -17.02 14.32
CA THR A 175 -11.02 -18.23 14.60
C THR A 175 -12.28 -17.77 15.34
N ASP A 176 -13.44 -18.42 15.18
CA ASP A 176 -14.66 -18.02 15.92
C ASP A 176 -14.40 -17.88 17.43
N GLN A 177 -13.41 -18.62 17.93
CA GLN A 177 -12.82 -18.50 19.25
C GLN A 177 -12.25 -17.10 19.57
N GLU A 178 -11.47 -16.47 18.69
CA GLU A 178 -10.91 -15.13 18.90
C GLU A 178 -12.01 -14.08 18.99
N LYS A 179 -13.02 -14.15 18.10
CA LYS A 179 -14.20 -13.26 18.18
C LYS A 179 -14.96 -13.46 19.49
N ALA A 180 -15.12 -14.70 19.95
CA ALA A 180 -15.74 -15.00 21.23
C ALA A 180 -14.91 -14.45 22.40
N MET A 181 -13.58 -14.55 22.34
CA MET A 181 -12.68 -14.00 23.36
C MET A 181 -12.74 -12.48 23.40
N ILE A 182 -12.75 -11.79 22.25
CA ILE A 182 -12.94 -10.34 22.16
C ILE A 182 -14.29 -9.94 22.77
N GLN A 183 -15.37 -10.68 22.50
CA GLN A 183 -16.68 -10.41 23.09
C GLN A 183 -16.71 -10.62 24.60
N GLN A 184 -16.04 -11.65 25.11
CA GLN A 184 -15.94 -11.92 26.55
C GLN A 184 -15.07 -10.89 27.27
N ALA A 185 -13.98 -10.44 26.64
CA ALA A 185 -13.06 -9.44 27.18
C ALA A 185 -13.50 -7.98 26.92
N ALA A 186 -14.63 -7.76 26.23
CA ALA A 186 -15.16 -6.43 25.90
C ALA A 186 -15.14 -5.41 27.06
N PRO A 187 -15.59 -5.72 28.30
CA PRO A 187 -15.55 -4.74 29.39
C PRO A 187 -14.12 -4.37 29.80
N SER A 188 -13.18 -5.29 29.71
CA SER A 188 -11.77 -5.04 30.04
C SER A 188 -11.07 -4.28 28.93
N LEU A 189 -11.41 -4.58 27.67
CA LEU A 189 -10.96 -3.78 26.52
C LEU A 189 -11.45 -2.33 26.62
N GLU A 190 -12.68 -2.09 27.09
CA GLU A 190 -13.18 -0.74 27.35
C GLU A 190 -12.33 0.01 28.39
N VAL A 191 -11.92 -0.66 29.47
CA VAL A 191 -10.99 -0.07 30.46
C VAL A 191 -9.63 0.27 29.85
N VAL A 192 -9.11 -0.58 28.96
CA VAL A 192 -7.85 -0.32 28.23
C VAL A 192 -8.01 0.89 27.30
N GLU A 193 -9.11 0.95 26.55
CA GLU A 193 -9.42 2.06 25.67
C GLU A 193 -9.56 3.38 26.43
N ASP A 194 -10.25 3.38 27.57
CA ASP A 194 -10.43 4.57 28.40
C ASP A 194 -9.11 5.06 29.00
N TYR A 195 -8.28 4.14 29.50
CA TYR A 195 -6.94 4.50 29.97
C TYR A 195 -6.13 5.14 28.82
N ALA A 196 -6.12 4.49 27.65
CA ALA A 196 -5.35 4.95 26.52
C ALA A 196 -5.86 6.31 26.00
N ARG A 197 -7.18 6.55 25.98
CA ARG A 197 -7.75 7.88 25.66
C ARG A 197 -7.36 8.93 26.69
N ALA A 198 -7.41 8.61 27.99
CA ALA A 198 -7.15 9.59 29.04
C ALA A 198 -5.66 9.93 29.21
N HIS A 199 -4.77 8.96 29.02
CA HIS A 199 -3.37 9.06 29.42
C HIS A 199 -2.37 8.84 28.28
N GLY A 200 -2.83 8.43 27.10
CA GLY A 200 -1.94 8.10 26.00
C GLY A 200 -1.16 6.81 26.23
N ALA A 201 -0.04 6.67 25.50
CA ALA A 201 0.95 5.63 25.76
C ALA A 201 1.91 6.04 26.89
N VAL A 202 1.38 6.54 28.01
CA VAL A 202 2.17 6.99 29.18
C VAL A 202 1.79 6.22 30.43
N SER A 203 2.79 5.89 31.25
CA SER A 203 2.60 5.27 32.57
C SER A 203 2.31 6.35 33.62
N VAL A 204 1.07 6.41 34.10
CA VAL A 204 0.63 7.39 35.10
C VAL A 204 0.36 6.66 36.41
N GLY A 205 1.27 6.76 37.38
CA GLY A 205 1.33 5.87 38.56
C GLY A 205 -0.01 5.53 39.22
N GLY A 206 -0.80 6.53 39.64
CA GLY A 206 -2.09 6.29 40.29
C GLY A 206 -3.14 5.62 39.38
N ALA A 207 -3.21 6.04 38.12
CA ALA A 207 -4.13 5.45 37.14
C ALA A 207 -3.68 4.04 36.70
N LEU A 208 -2.36 3.82 36.63
CA LEU A 208 -1.76 2.53 36.29
C LEU A 208 -2.06 1.47 37.36
N LEU A 209 -2.05 1.85 38.65
CA LEU A 209 -2.41 0.94 39.73
C LEU A 209 -3.87 0.47 39.60
N THR A 210 -4.81 1.41 39.46
CA THR A 210 -6.23 1.08 39.24
C THR A 210 -6.45 0.28 37.95
N PHE A 211 -5.69 0.58 36.90
CA PHE A 211 -5.70 -0.19 35.67
C PHE A 211 -5.21 -1.63 35.91
N SER A 212 -4.06 -1.80 36.57
CA SER A 212 -3.46 -3.11 36.86
C SER A 212 -4.38 -3.97 37.71
N GLU A 213 -5.00 -3.41 38.75
CA GLU A 213 -5.97 -4.14 39.59
C GLU A 213 -7.16 -4.67 38.77
N LYS A 214 -7.68 -3.87 37.84
CA LYS A 214 -8.77 -4.29 36.94
C LYS A 214 -8.32 -5.37 35.95
N MET A 215 -7.11 -5.27 35.40
CA MET A 215 -6.57 -6.27 34.48
C MET A 215 -6.18 -7.58 35.19
N GLU A 216 -5.71 -7.52 36.44
CA GLU A 216 -5.44 -8.71 37.25
C GLU A 216 -6.71 -9.48 37.59
N ALA A 217 -7.83 -8.77 37.77
CA ALA A 217 -9.13 -9.38 38.02
C ALA A 217 -9.72 -10.10 36.79
N ASP A 218 -9.27 -9.76 35.58
CA ASP A 218 -9.70 -10.43 34.34
C ASP A 218 -8.76 -11.59 33.97
N PRO A 219 -9.21 -12.85 34.06
CA PRO A 219 -8.37 -13.99 33.69
C PRO A 219 -8.04 -14.04 32.19
N LEU A 220 -8.81 -13.38 31.32
CA LEU A 220 -8.66 -13.46 29.86
C LEU A 220 -7.54 -12.57 29.31
N ILE A 221 -7.19 -11.47 29.99
CA ILE A 221 -6.13 -10.58 29.51
C ILE A 221 -4.79 -11.07 30.05
N ARG A 222 -3.85 -11.32 29.14
CA ARG A 222 -2.50 -11.77 29.48
C ARG A 222 -1.49 -10.63 29.42
N HIS A 223 -1.62 -9.77 28.40
CA HIS A 223 -0.69 -8.69 28.14
C HIS A 223 -1.41 -7.52 27.47
N VAL A 224 -1.05 -6.31 27.88
CA VAL A 224 -1.51 -5.06 27.29
C VAL A 224 -0.31 -4.18 27.02
N SER A 225 -0.18 -3.73 25.78
CA SER A 225 0.80 -2.72 25.40
C SER A 225 0.15 -1.60 24.59
N LEU A 226 0.64 -0.38 24.81
CA LEU A 226 0.26 0.80 24.05
C LEU A 226 1.46 1.28 23.26
N SER A 227 1.24 1.76 22.05
CA SER A 227 2.27 2.34 21.20
C SER A 227 1.81 3.70 20.71
N SER A 228 2.64 4.74 20.83
CA SER A 228 2.39 6.07 20.24
C SER A 228 3.13 6.29 18.92
N SER A 229 3.92 5.30 18.50
CA SER A 229 4.60 5.29 17.19
C SER A 229 4.89 3.84 16.76
N PRO A 230 5.16 3.59 15.47
CA PRO A 230 5.48 2.25 14.95
C PRO A 230 6.61 1.52 15.69
N ASN A 231 7.63 2.25 16.17
CA ASN A 231 8.81 1.66 16.80
C ASN A 231 8.78 1.71 18.34
N GLY A 232 7.82 2.40 18.93
CA GLY A 232 7.76 2.63 20.37
C GLY A 232 6.56 1.93 20.97
N SER A 233 6.79 0.92 21.80
CA SER A 233 5.76 0.28 22.60
C SER A 233 6.07 0.38 24.09
N MET A 234 5.01 0.51 24.88
CA MET A 234 5.05 0.51 26.33
C MET A 234 4.10 -0.57 26.84
N THR A 235 4.63 -1.53 27.56
CA THR A 235 3.83 -2.53 28.26
C THR A 235 3.18 -1.90 29.48
N LEU A 236 1.84 -1.90 29.53
CA LEU A 236 1.07 -1.46 30.69
C LEU A 236 0.81 -2.59 31.67
N PHE A 237 0.57 -3.78 31.15
CA PHE A 237 0.26 -4.95 31.96
C PHE A 237 0.85 -6.20 31.33
N LYS A 238 1.45 -7.05 32.15
CA LYS A 238 1.95 -8.36 31.74
C LYS A 238 1.83 -9.34 32.89
N ARG A 239 1.12 -10.44 32.67
CA ARG A 239 1.05 -11.53 33.64
C ARG A 239 2.41 -12.24 33.74
N HIS A 240 2.90 -12.45 34.96
CA HIS A 240 4.30 -12.81 35.27
C HIS A 240 4.83 -14.16 34.72
N LYS A 241 4.03 -14.98 34.04
CA LYS A 241 4.35 -16.40 33.83
C LYS A 241 4.99 -16.83 32.50
N LEU A 242 5.26 -15.97 31.51
CA LEU A 242 5.76 -16.46 30.20
C LEU A 242 6.88 -15.62 29.56
N ASN A 243 7.93 -16.33 29.11
CA ASN A 243 8.92 -15.84 28.14
C ASN A 243 8.20 -15.71 26.80
N TYR A 244 7.97 -14.47 26.37
CA TYR A 244 7.22 -14.18 25.16
C TYR A 244 8.16 -13.71 24.06
N TYR A 245 8.06 -14.37 22.90
CA TYR A 245 8.50 -13.87 21.60
C TYR A 245 7.23 -13.50 20.84
N SER A 246 7.10 -12.26 20.38
CA SER A 246 5.83 -11.78 19.83
C SER A 246 5.54 -12.36 18.44
N SER A 247 4.50 -13.18 18.36
CA SER A 247 3.62 -13.20 17.19
C SER A 247 2.61 -12.05 17.29
N GLU A 248 1.94 -11.75 16.19
CA GLU A 248 0.87 -10.74 16.05
C GLU A 248 -0.11 -10.74 17.24
N ALA A 249 -0.50 -9.56 17.74
CA ALA A 249 -1.37 -9.43 18.91
C ALA A 249 -2.82 -9.84 18.58
N ASP A 250 -3.50 -10.53 19.51
CA ASP A 250 -4.85 -11.08 19.31
C ASP A 250 -5.92 -9.98 19.15
N TYR A 251 -5.68 -8.79 19.70
CA TYR A 251 -6.53 -7.63 19.51
C TYR A 251 -5.68 -6.39 19.28
N GLN A 252 -6.03 -5.65 18.23
CA GLN A 252 -5.39 -4.37 17.89
C GLN A 252 -6.44 -3.32 17.57
N LYS A 253 -6.26 -2.12 18.11
CA LYS A 253 -7.13 -0.97 17.81
C LYS A 253 -6.37 0.34 17.87
N PHE A 254 -6.56 1.17 16.86
CA PHE A 254 -6.11 2.55 16.89
C PHE A 254 -7.15 3.43 17.58
N ILE A 255 -6.68 4.30 18.46
CA ILE A 255 -7.48 5.36 19.06
C ILE A 255 -6.75 6.69 18.93
N LYS A 256 -7.51 7.78 18.92
CA LYS A 256 -6.96 9.13 18.92
C LYS A 256 -7.06 9.72 20.33
N SER A 257 -5.95 10.21 20.85
CA SER A 257 -5.90 10.89 22.15
C SER A 257 -6.56 12.28 22.06
N PRO A 258 -6.92 12.91 23.20
CA PRO A 258 -7.34 14.31 23.26
C PRO A 258 -6.28 15.30 22.78
N THR A 259 -5.00 14.93 22.86
CA THR A 259 -3.88 15.74 22.34
C THR A 259 -3.75 15.63 20.81
N GLY A 260 -4.48 14.72 20.17
CA GLY A 260 -4.47 14.49 18.73
C GLY A 260 -3.52 13.38 18.27
N GLU A 261 -2.79 12.76 19.19
CA GLU A 261 -1.84 11.69 18.91
C GLU A 261 -2.55 10.35 18.69
N TRP A 262 -2.05 9.55 17.76
CA TRP A 262 -2.52 8.18 17.53
C TRP A 262 -1.89 7.21 18.52
N ILE A 263 -2.71 6.32 19.05
CA ILE A 263 -2.28 5.27 19.98
C ILE A 263 -2.79 3.94 19.46
N LEU A 264 -1.88 3.00 19.28
CA LEU A 264 -2.20 1.61 18.99
C LEU A 264 -2.27 0.83 20.30
N ILE A 265 -3.44 0.31 20.59
CA ILE A 265 -3.69 -0.65 21.66
C ILE A 265 -3.40 -2.04 21.10
N LYS A 266 -2.57 -2.81 21.80
CA LYS A 266 -2.32 -4.24 21.52
C LYS A 266 -2.61 -5.05 22.77
N VAL A 267 -3.50 -6.02 22.66
CA VAL A 267 -3.89 -6.92 23.75
C VAL A 267 -3.69 -8.36 23.29
N ASP A 268 -3.03 -9.15 24.15
CA ASP A 268 -2.92 -10.60 23.98
C ASP A 268 -3.81 -11.28 25.02
N PHE A 269 -4.61 -12.25 24.58
CA PHE A 269 -5.46 -13.01 25.45
C PHE A 269 -4.74 -14.24 26.02
N GLU A 270 -5.21 -14.70 27.17
CA GLU A 270 -4.83 -15.99 27.72
C GLU A 270 -5.53 -17.07 26.90
N GLN A 271 -4.78 -17.84 26.11
CA GLN A 271 -5.33 -18.99 25.38
C GLN A 271 -5.82 -20.05 26.40
N PRO A 272 -6.98 -20.69 26.16
CA PRO A 272 -7.52 -21.70 27.07
C PRO A 272 -6.65 -22.95 27.19
#